data_AF-A0A1Y6KF14-F1
#
_entry.id   AF-A0A1Y6KF14-F1
#
_cell.length_a   1.000
_cell.length_b   1.000
_cell.length_c   1.000
_cell.angle_alpha   90.00
_cell.angle_beta   90.00
_cell.angle_gamma   90.00
#
_symmetry.space_group_name_H-M   'P 1'
#
loop_
_entity.id
_entity.type
_entity.pdbx_description
1 polymer ?
#
loop_
_entity_poly.entity_id
_entity_poly.type
_entity_poly.pdbx_seq_one_letter_code
_entity_poly.pdbx_strand_id
1 'polypeptide(L)'
;MGQCYGQLSLRERIEIYRLHADGKSQNEIALALDRARSTISRELRRNSQSTRVWKGGYEPVRAQQLAERRRKWDGRFKLARQPDLRKLVGESLAMGHSPEQVAGRLAREHGRVIISHESIYRFIYHRTAQKDYWHRLLPRHKLRRGRRRRPSGSPASFIKQRRPISERPAEVESRREPGHWEADFMLFASYGQGLLVLHERQTRFSIVQHLPDRKALLTAQVIARQLRKLPQVMRKPSASTTEPSSQSITGSTKNWAFQPSSAIHTALGKREARKTRSVACDVSLRRRPPCSA
;
A
#
# COMPACT_ATOMS: atom_id res chain seq x y z
N MET A 1 -1.57 6.74 40.71
CA MET A 1 -0.95 7.61 39.69
C MET A 1 -1.86 7.66 38.47
N GLY A 2 -2.52 8.80 38.25
CA GLY A 2 -3.70 8.94 37.38
C GLY A 2 -3.45 8.61 35.90
N GLN A 3 -4.41 7.92 35.28
CA GLN A 3 -4.42 7.51 33.87
C GLN A 3 -4.73 8.66 32.89
N CYS A 4 -4.83 9.90 33.37
CA CYS A 4 -5.18 11.07 32.56
C CYS A 4 -4.02 12.07 32.52
N TYR A 5 -3.45 12.27 31.33
CA TYR A 5 -2.43 13.28 31.11
C TYR A 5 -3.05 14.69 31.07
N GLY A 6 -2.98 15.41 32.19
CA GLY A 6 -3.43 16.81 32.31
C GLY A 6 -2.31 17.82 32.01
N GLN A 7 -2.56 18.79 31.13
CA GLN A 7 -1.67 19.94 30.96
C GLN A 7 -1.65 20.82 32.22
N LEU A 8 -0.56 21.55 32.44
CA LEU A 8 -0.56 22.63 33.44
C LEU A 8 -1.54 23.72 32.99
N SER A 9 -2.38 24.19 33.89
CA SER A 9 -3.25 25.35 33.73
C SER A 9 -2.49 26.65 33.94
N LEU A 10 -3.11 27.79 33.59
CA LEU A 10 -2.53 29.10 33.89
C LEU A 10 -2.37 29.31 35.40
N ARG A 11 -3.35 28.86 36.20
CA ARG A 11 -3.30 28.96 37.68
C ARG A 11 -2.09 28.21 38.24
N GLU A 12 -1.89 26.96 37.83
CA GLU A 12 -0.71 26.19 38.25
C GLU A 12 0.60 26.86 37.79
N ARG A 13 0.63 27.47 36.61
CA ARG A 13 1.82 28.22 36.16
C ARG A 13 2.12 29.45 37.01
N ILE A 14 1.08 30.17 37.45
CA ILE A 14 1.23 31.32 38.36
C ILE A 14 1.76 30.85 39.71
N GLU A 15 1.25 29.73 40.21
CA GLU A 15 1.68 29.17 41.49
C GLU A 15 3.13 28.66 41.45
N ILE A 16 3.54 28.02 40.34
CA ILE A 16 4.94 27.67 40.10
C ILE A 16 5.84 28.91 40.20
N TYR A 17 5.42 30.05 39.65
CA TYR A 17 6.21 31.28 39.68
C TYR A 17 6.34 31.82 41.11
N ARG A 18 5.24 31.89 41.87
CA ARG A 18 5.23 32.36 43.26
C ARG A 18 6.16 31.52 44.13
N LEU A 19 5.94 30.21 44.16
CA LEU A 19 6.73 29.30 44.99
C LEU A 19 8.21 29.28 44.57
N HIS A 20 8.50 29.40 43.28
CA HIS A 20 9.88 29.49 42.80
C HIS A 20 10.55 30.82 43.16
N ALA A 21 9.81 31.94 43.17
CA ALA A 21 10.30 33.23 43.64
C ALA A 21 10.56 33.23 45.15
N ASP A 22 9.76 32.47 45.92
CA ASP A 22 9.93 32.25 47.35
C ASP A 22 11.09 31.28 47.69
N GLY A 23 11.88 30.85 46.70
CA GLY A 23 13.04 29.99 46.88
C GLY A 23 12.72 28.51 47.14
N LYS A 24 11.46 28.07 46.95
CA LYS A 24 11.07 26.66 47.12
C LYS A 24 11.76 25.77 46.09
N SER A 25 12.14 24.58 46.53
CA SER A 25 12.72 23.56 45.66
C SER A 25 11.68 22.99 44.69
N GLN A 26 12.14 22.46 43.54
CA GLN A 26 11.25 21.83 42.56
C GLN A 26 10.45 20.64 43.13
N ASN A 27 10.93 20.02 44.21
CA ASN A 27 10.21 18.95 44.93
C ASN A 27 9.06 19.52 45.75
N GLU A 28 9.29 20.60 46.50
CA GLU A 28 8.23 21.26 47.28
C GLU A 28 7.14 21.83 46.37
N ILE A 29 7.52 22.45 45.25
CA ILE A 29 6.56 22.95 44.24
C ILE A 29 5.72 21.80 43.68
N ALA A 30 6.34 20.65 43.43
CA ALA A 30 5.68 19.47 42.90
C ALA A 30 4.67 18.89 43.89
N LEU A 31 5.03 18.82 45.18
CA LEU A 31 4.13 18.39 46.25
C LEU A 31 2.96 19.34 46.43
N ALA A 32 3.20 20.65 46.42
CA ALA A 32 2.16 21.68 46.57
C ALA A 32 1.11 21.64 45.45
N LEU A 33 1.50 21.23 44.24
CA LEU A 33 0.63 21.19 43.06
C LEU A 33 0.09 19.80 42.73
N ASP A 34 0.41 18.79 43.54
CA ASP A 34 0.14 17.37 43.25
C ASP A 34 0.60 16.97 41.82
N ARG A 35 1.83 17.37 41.45
CA ARG A 35 2.45 17.05 40.16
C ARG A 35 3.76 16.31 40.37
N ALA A 36 4.18 15.56 39.36
CA ALA A 36 5.53 14.99 39.38
C ALA A 36 6.60 16.11 39.29
N ARG A 37 7.68 16.00 40.07
CA ARG A 37 8.87 16.89 39.99
C ARG A 37 9.37 17.09 38.56
N SER A 38 9.35 16.01 37.76
CA SER A 38 9.78 16.05 36.37
C SER A 38 8.89 16.95 35.49
N THR A 39 7.63 17.17 35.85
CA THR A 39 6.74 18.12 35.18
C THR A 39 7.18 19.56 35.45
N ILE A 40 7.44 19.90 36.72
CA ILE A 40 7.91 21.22 37.15
C ILE A 40 9.27 21.55 36.52
N SER A 41 10.23 20.62 36.63
CA SER A 41 11.56 20.76 36.03
C SER A 41 11.50 21.02 34.52
N ARG A 42 10.67 20.27 33.78
CA ARG A 42 10.49 20.47 32.34
C ARG A 42 9.80 21.79 32.01
N GLU A 43 8.86 22.26 32.84
CA GLU A 43 8.16 23.53 32.63
C GLU A 43 9.11 24.71 32.82
N LEU A 44 9.86 24.75 33.92
CA LEU A 44 10.86 25.79 34.19
C LEU A 44 11.94 25.78 33.10
N ARG A 45 12.57 24.64 32.85
CA ARG A 45 13.63 24.53 31.83
C ARG A 45 13.19 24.98 30.45
N ARG A 46 11.94 24.69 30.06
CA ARG A 46 11.44 25.01 28.71
C ARG A 46 11.06 26.48 28.56
N ASN A 47 10.62 27.14 29.62
CA ASN A 47 10.07 28.50 29.54
C ASN A 47 10.99 29.58 30.13
N SER A 48 12.07 29.19 30.81
CA SER A 48 13.01 30.13 31.46
C SER A 48 14.24 30.49 30.62
N GLN A 49 14.44 29.85 29.47
CA GLN A 49 15.61 30.11 28.63
C GLN A 49 15.57 31.52 28.01
N SER A 50 16.74 32.18 27.98
CA SER A 50 16.92 33.43 27.25
C SER A 50 16.78 33.20 25.74
N THR A 51 16.34 34.22 25.03
CA THR A 51 16.19 34.23 23.57
C THR A 51 16.61 35.62 23.08
N ARG A 52 16.82 35.81 21.77
CA ARG A 52 17.13 37.14 21.18
C ARG A 52 16.16 38.26 21.61
N VAL A 53 14.91 37.92 21.92
CA VAL A 53 13.84 38.86 22.33
C VAL A 53 13.55 38.80 23.84
N TRP A 54 14.15 37.87 24.59
CA TRP A 54 13.83 37.64 26.01
C TRP A 54 15.06 37.42 26.86
N LYS A 55 15.18 38.18 27.94
CA LYS A 55 16.35 38.16 28.83
C LYS A 55 16.47 36.88 29.67
N GLY A 56 15.46 36.01 29.67
CA GLY A 56 15.41 34.79 30.47
C GLY A 56 14.54 34.98 31.71
N GLY A 57 14.37 33.90 32.48
CA GLY A 57 13.46 33.86 33.63
C GLY A 57 12.09 33.29 33.30
N TYR A 58 11.39 32.87 34.34
CA TYR A 58 10.09 32.20 34.23
C TYR A 58 8.96 33.20 34.36
N GLU A 59 8.09 33.29 33.35
CA GLU A 59 6.90 34.15 33.39
C GLU A 59 5.64 33.32 33.06
N PRO A 60 4.65 33.24 33.98
CA PRO A 60 3.47 32.37 33.83
C PRO A 60 2.63 32.60 32.58
N VAL A 61 2.33 33.88 32.29
CA VAL A 61 1.44 34.27 31.18
C VAL A 61 2.11 33.95 29.85
N ARG A 62 3.39 34.29 29.71
CA ARG A 62 4.22 33.91 28.56
C ARG A 62 4.30 32.39 28.41
N ALA A 63 4.53 31.64 29.49
CA ALA A 63 4.59 30.18 29.45
C ALA A 63 3.28 29.55 28.96
N GLN A 64 2.13 30.11 29.39
CA GLN A 64 0.80 29.73 28.89
C GLN A 64 0.67 30.01 27.38
N GLN A 65 0.97 31.23 26.94
CA GLN A 65 0.90 31.61 25.52
C GLN A 65 1.80 30.74 24.63
N LEU A 66 3.01 30.44 25.09
CA LEU A 66 3.92 29.54 24.38
C LEU A 66 3.38 28.11 24.34
N ALA A 67 2.78 27.62 25.44
CA ALA A 67 2.15 26.31 25.48
C ALA A 67 0.94 26.23 24.52
N GLU A 68 0.14 27.28 24.41
CA GLU A 68 -0.97 27.39 23.46
C GLU A 68 -0.47 27.48 22.01
N ARG A 69 0.55 28.30 21.76
CA ARG A 69 1.18 28.40 20.43
C ARG A 69 1.74 27.07 19.96
N ARG A 70 2.41 26.32 20.84
CA ARG A 70 2.89 24.95 20.54
C ARG A 70 1.74 23.99 20.26
N ARG A 71 0.58 24.20 20.91
CA ARG A 71 -0.65 23.41 20.72
C ARG A 71 -1.42 23.78 19.44
N LYS A 72 -1.26 25.01 18.93
CA LYS A 72 -1.83 25.42 17.64
C LYS A 72 -1.43 24.39 16.57
N TRP A 73 -2.43 24.00 15.78
CA TRP A 73 -2.46 22.78 14.96
C TRP A 73 -1.21 22.59 14.09
N ASP A 74 -0.65 23.69 13.58
CA ASP A 74 0.47 23.67 12.64
C ASP A 74 1.80 23.25 13.27
N GLY A 75 2.04 23.57 14.55
CA GLY A 75 3.28 23.22 15.26
C GLY A 75 3.45 21.72 15.52
N ARG A 76 2.41 20.91 15.30
CA ARG A 76 2.42 19.46 15.53
C ARG A 76 3.18 18.70 14.44
N PHE A 77 3.27 19.27 13.24
CA PHE A 77 3.90 18.61 12.11
C PHE A 77 5.39 18.89 12.09
N LYS A 78 6.21 17.85 11.88
CA LYS A 78 7.66 18.00 11.73
C LYS A 78 7.99 18.89 10.51
N LEU A 79 7.26 18.72 9.42
CA LEU A 79 7.42 19.50 8.18
C LEU A 79 7.03 20.99 8.35
N ALA A 80 6.11 21.33 9.25
CA ALA A 80 5.82 22.74 9.53
C ALA A 80 6.92 23.41 10.38
N ARG A 81 7.62 22.63 11.22
CA ARG A 81 8.70 23.12 12.10
C ARG A 81 10.07 23.18 11.41
N GLN A 82 10.25 22.46 10.31
CA GLN A 82 11.53 22.32 9.61
C GLN A 82 11.34 22.66 8.12
N PRO A 83 11.53 23.93 7.73
CA PRO A 83 11.33 24.40 6.35
C PRO A 83 12.19 23.65 5.33
N ASP A 84 13.45 23.36 5.67
CA ASP A 84 14.37 22.67 4.74
C ASP A 84 13.91 21.24 4.45
N LEU A 85 13.52 20.51 5.51
CA LEU A 85 12.95 19.18 5.37
C LEU A 85 11.65 19.20 4.58
N ARG A 86 10.82 20.23 4.77
CA ARG A 86 9.60 20.41 3.99
C ARG A 86 9.92 20.62 2.51
N LYS A 87 10.89 21.47 2.18
CA LYS A 87 11.30 21.72 0.79
C LYS A 87 11.75 20.42 0.12
N LEU A 88 12.67 19.68 0.76
CA LEU A 88 13.20 18.43 0.23
C LEU A 88 12.12 17.36 0.02
N VAL A 89 11.20 17.22 0.99
CA VAL A 89 10.06 16.29 0.84
C VAL A 89 9.14 16.75 -0.30
N GLY A 90 8.87 18.05 -0.42
CA GLY A 90 8.04 18.62 -1.49
C GLY A 90 8.62 18.35 -2.88
N GLU A 91 9.91 18.62 -3.08
CA GLU A 91 10.64 18.35 -4.32
C GLU A 91 10.63 16.86 -4.67
N SER A 92 10.86 15.99 -3.68
CA SER A 92 10.81 14.54 -3.89
C SER A 92 9.43 14.04 -4.32
N LEU A 93 8.36 14.57 -3.72
CA LEU A 93 6.99 14.24 -4.12
C LEU A 93 6.68 14.79 -5.53
N ALA A 94 7.19 15.97 -5.87
CA ALA A 94 7.04 16.55 -7.22
C ALA A 94 7.73 15.71 -8.31
N MET A 95 8.82 15.02 -7.97
CA MET A 95 9.47 14.02 -8.84
C MET A 95 8.70 12.69 -8.93
N GLY A 96 7.51 12.57 -8.32
CA GLY A 96 6.67 11.39 -8.38
C GLY A 96 7.02 10.30 -7.35
N HIS A 97 7.92 10.57 -6.41
CA HIS A 97 8.21 9.62 -5.33
C HIS A 97 7.02 9.49 -4.38
N SER A 98 6.74 8.27 -3.92
CA SER A 98 5.75 8.02 -2.87
C SER A 98 6.29 8.46 -1.49
N PRO A 99 5.42 8.83 -0.53
CA PRO A 99 5.86 9.14 0.84
C PRO A 99 6.70 8.05 1.51
N GLU A 100 6.47 6.78 1.16
CA GLU A 100 7.27 5.64 1.63
C GLU A 100 8.67 5.64 1.02
N GLN A 101 8.78 5.93 -0.28
CA GLN A 101 10.06 6.07 -0.96
C GLN A 101 10.87 7.25 -0.42
N VAL A 102 10.22 8.40 -0.19
CA VAL A 102 10.87 9.59 0.39
C VAL A 102 11.42 9.29 1.79
N ALA A 103 10.60 8.70 2.66
CA ALA A 103 11.04 8.34 4.01
C ALA A 103 12.19 7.31 3.98
N GLY A 104 12.11 6.30 3.11
CA GLY A 104 13.14 5.29 2.96
C GLY A 104 14.46 5.84 2.41
N ARG A 105 14.40 6.72 1.41
CA ARG A 105 15.60 7.38 0.85
C ARG A 105 16.30 8.27 1.88
N LEU A 106 15.54 9.11 2.58
CA LEU A 106 16.05 9.94 3.66
C LEU A 106 16.74 9.12 4.77
N ALA A 107 16.16 7.96 5.11
CA ALA A 107 16.75 7.06 6.09
C ALA A 107 18.09 6.48 5.64
N ARG A 108 18.24 6.16 4.35
CA ARG A 108 19.50 5.64 3.77
C ARG A 108 20.58 6.71 3.71
N GLU A 109 20.25 7.90 3.22
CA GLU A 109 21.22 8.99 3.04
C GLU A 109 21.77 9.52 4.37
N HIS A 110 20.96 9.51 5.43
CA HIS A 110 21.33 10.10 6.73
C HIS A 110 21.58 9.04 7.82
N GLY A 111 21.55 7.76 7.48
CA GLY A 111 21.76 6.64 8.41
C GLY A 111 20.70 6.47 9.51
N ARG A 112 19.65 7.31 9.56
CA ARG A 112 18.57 7.25 10.55
C ARG A 112 17.25 7.72 9.96
N VAL A 113 16.14 7.21 10.49
CA VAL A 113 14.80 7.65 10.06
C VAL A 113 14.57 9.11 10.46
N ILE A 114 14.66 10.01 9.48
CA ILE A 114 14.38 11.44 9.68
C ILE A 114 12.88 11.66 9.87
N ILE A 115 12.05 11.08 9.01
CA ILE A 115 10.61 11.25 9.06
C ILE A 115 9.92 9.97 8.61
N SER A 116 8.88 9.57 9.34
CA SER A 116 8.04 8.44 8.91
C SER A 116 7.14 8.88 7.75
N HIS A 117 6.91 7.97 6.80
CA HIS A 117 5.95 8.16 5.71
C HIS A 117 4.54 8.50 6.23
N GLU A 118 4.17 8.01 7.42
CA GLU A 118 2.89 8.37 8.05
C GLU A 118 2.85 9.83 8.49
N SER A 119 3.98 10.37 8.95
CA SER A 119 4.07 11.80 9.29
C SER A 119 3.97 12.69 8.05
N ILE A 120 4.50 12.23 6.91
CA ILE A 120 4.34 12.89 5.61
C ILE A 120 2.85 12.85 5.20
N TYR A 121 2.19 11.68 5.24
CA TYR A 121 0.76 11.57 4.93
C TYR A 121 -0.10 12.48 5.81
N ARG A 122 0.13 12.46 7.14
CA ARG A 122 -0.63 13.27 8.07
C ARG A 122 -0.49 14.77 7.78
N PHE A 123 0.69 15.20 7.32
CA PHE A 123 0.90 16.58 6.87
C PHE A 123 0.20 16.89 5.55
N ILE A 124 0.30 16.03 4.53
CA ILE A 124 -0.33 16.25 3.21
C ILE A 124 -1.84 16.41 3.32
N TYR A 125 -2.48 15.59 4.16
CA TYR A 125 -3.94 15.63 4.35
C TYR A 125 -4.38 16.68 5.38
N HIS A 126 -3.46 17.46 5.91
CA HIS A 126 -3.77 18.56 6.81
C HIS A 126 -4.20 19.82 6.02
N ARG A 127 -5.05 20.65 6.64
CA ARG A 127 -5.66 21.83 5.99
C ARG A 127 -4.64 22.80 5.41
N THR A 128 -3.47 22.96 6.05
CA THR A 128 -2.40 23.84 5.53
C THR A 128 -1.76 23.30 4.26
N ALA A 129 -1.33 22.03 4.23
CA ALA A 129 -0.77 21.43 3.01
C ALA A 129 -1.82 21.25 1.90
N GLN A 130 -3.10 21.15 2.25
CA GLN A 130 -4.19 21.14 1.28
C GLN A 130 -4.37 22.47 0.57
N LYS A 131 -4.11 23.62 1.22
CA LYS A 131 -4.09 24.93 0.56
C LYS A 131 -3.00 25.00 -0.51
N ASP A 132 -1.86 24.37 -0.24
CA ASP A 132 -0.72 24.30 -1.15
C ASP A 132 -0.84 23.14 -2.17
N TYR A 133 -2.02 22.49 -2.24
CA TYR A 133 -2.32 21.38 -3.16
C TYR A 133 -1.37 20.18 -3.10
N TRP A 134 -0.71 19.91 -1.97
CA TRP A 134 0.25 18.80 -1.83
C TRP A 134 -0.35 17.42 -2.14
N HIS A 135 -1.66 17.26 -1.98
CA HIS A 135 -2.36 16.04 -2.35
C HIS A 135 -2.24 15.70 -3.85
N ARG A 136 -2.01 16.70 -4.72
CA ARG A 136 -1.77 16.53 -6.15
C ARG A 136 -0.37 16.00 -6.47
N LEU A 137 0.57 16.07 -5.53
CA LEU A 137 1.90 15.46 -5.67
C LEU A 137 1.88 13.96 -5.35
N LEU A 138 0.75 13.42 -4.88
CA LEU A 138 0.60 11.99 -4.64
C LEU A 138 0.11 11.29 -5.92
N PRO A 139 0.54 10.05 -6.22
CA PRO A 139 0.18 9.34 -7.45
C PRO A 139 -1.32 9.22 -7.75
N ARG A 140 -2.18 9.30 -6.73
CA ARG A 140 -3.65 9.21 -6.89
C ARG A 140 -4.37 10.55 -6.80
N HIS A 141 -3.67 11.63 -6.49
CA HIS A 141 -4.19 13.00 -6.43
C HIS A 141 -5.41 13.17 -5.51
N LYS A 142 -5.61 12.27 -4.54
CA LYS A 142 -6.82 12.24 -3.70
C LYS A 142 -6.73 13.27 -2.60
N LEU A 143 -7.79 14.06 -2.41
CA LEU A 143 -7.92 15.03 -1.32
C LEU A 143 -7.93 14.38 0.08
N ARG A 144 -8.35 13.11 0.17
CA ARG A 144 -8.39 12.35 1.43
C ARG A 144 -7.80 10.95 1.22
N ARG A 145 -7.11 10.46 2.24
CA ARG A 145 -6.67 9.07 2.29
C ARG A 145 -7.90 8.18 2.44
N GLY A 146 -8.18 7.36 1.43
CA GLY A 146 -9.23 6.34 1.53
C GLY A 146 -8.88 5.28 2.57
N ARG A 147 -9.88 4.51 3.01
CA ARG A 147 -9.67 3.38 3.93
C ARG A 147 -8.64 2.42 3.31
N ARG A 148 -7.60 2.06 4.08
CA ARG A 148 -6.65 1.04 3.67
C ARG A 148 -7.43 -0.25 3.48
N ARG A 149 -7.48 -0.78 2.25
CA ARG A 149 -8.04 -2.10 2.01
C ARG A 149 -7.19 -3.07 2.84
N ARG A 150 -7.85 -3.91 3.65
CA ARG A 150 -7.15 -5.03 4.28
C ARG A 150 -6.50 -5.84 3.16
N PRO A 151 -5.29 -6.39 3.35
CA PRO A 151 -4.77 -7.35 2.41
C PRO A 151 -5.76 -8.52 2.38
N SER A 152 -6.66 -8.53 1.41
CA SER A 152 -7.31 -9.77 1.00
C SER A 152 -6.22 -10.58 0.31
N GLY A 153 -6.16 -11.88 0.57
CA GLY A 153 -5.27 -12.77 -0.17
C GLY A 153 -5.36 -12.51 -1.68
N SER A 154 -4.25 -12.70 -2.37
CA SER A 154 -4.25 -12.62 -3.84
C SER A 154 -5.25 -13.63 -4.38
N PRO A 155 -6.04 -13.33 -5.42
CA PRO A 155 -6.89 -14.33 -6.08
C PRO A 155 -6.12 -15.62 -6.44
N ALA A 156 -4.81 -15.51 -6.68
CA ALA A 156 -3.92 -16.64 -6.93
C ALA A 156 -3.83 -17.65 -5.77
N SER A 157 -4.09 -17.24 -4.52
CA SER A 157 -4.08 -18.16 -3.36
C SER A 157 -5.27 -19.11 -3.32
N PHE A 158 -6.33 -18.83 -4.10
CA PHE A 158 -7.48 -19.72 -4.22
C PHE A 158 -7.30 -20.81 -5.29
N ILE A 159 -6.21 -20.75 -6.08
CA ILE A 159 -5.90 -21.75 -7.10
C ILE A 159 -5.34 -22.99 -6.41
N LYS A 160 -6.14 -24.07 -6.37
CA LYS A 160 -5.70 -25.37 -5.83
C LYS A 160 -4.53 -25.90 -6.66
N GLN A 161 -3.55 -26.52 -5.98
CA GLN A 161 -2.36 -27.13 -6.61
C GLN A 161 -1.55 -26.18 -7.49
N ARG A 162 -1.58 -24.88 -7.20
CA ARG A 162 -0.75 -23.89 -7.91
C ARG A 162 0.73 -24.18 -7.63
N ARG A 163 1.47 -24.55 -8.67
CA ARG A 163 2.93 -24.58 -8.64
C ARG A 163 3.50 -23.18 -8.92
N PRO A 164 4.35 -22.62 -8.05
CA PRO A 164 4.99 -21.33 -8.29
C PRO A 164 5.97 -21.40 -9.47
N ILE A 165 6.20 -20.26 -10.11
CA ILE A 165 7.14 -20.16 -11.26
C ILE A 165 8.57 -20.53 -10.84
N SER A 166 8.93 -20.32 -9.57
CA SER A 166 10.22 -20.69 -9.00
C SER A 166 10.49 -22.19 -8.95
N GLU A 167 9.46 -23.03 -9.00
CA GLU A 167 9.60 -24.50 -9.03
C GLU A 167 9.78 -25.05 -10.46
N ARG A 168 9.89 -24.19 -11.47
CA ARG A 168 10.13 -24.64 -12.85
C ARG A 168 11.54 -25.26 -12.97
N PRO A 169 11.70 -26.39 -13.67
CA PRO A 169 13.02 -26.93 -13.99
C PRO A 169 13.85 -25.93 -14.79
N ALA A 170 15.16 -25.93 -14.56
CA ALA A 170 16.10 -25.00 -15.21
C ALA A 170 16.11 -25.13 -16.75
N GLU A 171 15.83 -26.33 -17.27
CA GLU A 171 15.75 -26.62 -18.71
C GLU A 171 14.73 -25.72 -19.44
N VAL A 172 13.58 -25.44 -18.82
CA VAL A 172 12.51 -24.59 -19.37
C VAL A 172 12.95 -23.13 -19.48
N GLU A 173 13.84 -22.68 -18.60
CA GLU A 173 14.32 -21.30 -18.59
C GLU A 173 15.35 -21.05 -19.69
N SER A 174 16.12 -22.08 -20.05
CA SER A 174 17.16 -22.01 -21.08
C SER A 174 16.64 -21.76 -22.50
N ARG A 175 15.37 -22.10 -22.78
CA ARG A 175 14.72 -22.01 -24.12
C ARG A 175 15.50 -22.71 -25.24
N ARG A 176 16.31 -23.72 -24.90
CA ARG A 176 17.16 -24.44 -25.86
C ARG A 176 16.46 -25.58 -26.57
N GLU A 177 15.33 -26.05 -26.04
CA GLU A 177 14.61 -27.20 -26.56
C GLU A 177 13.16 -26.86 -26.91
N PRO A 178 12.62 -27.44 -28.00
CA PRO A 178 11.26 -27.14 -28.42
C PRO A 178 10.27 -27.99 -27.64
N GLY A 179 9.04 -27.50 -27.56
CA GLY A 179 7.92 -28.20 -26.95
C GLY A 179 7.57 -27.72 -25.54
N HIS A 180 8.18 -26.62 -25.07
CA HIS A 180 7.76 -25.97 -23.83
C HIS A 180 6.70 -24.91 -24.14
N TRP A 181 5.46 -25.19 -23.74
CA TRP A 181 4.30 -24.34 -24.01
C TRP A 181 3.90 -23.50 -22.81
N GLU A 182 3.63 -22.23 -23.05
CA GLU A 182 2.94 -21.32 -22.14
C GLU A 182 1.51 -21.10 -22.64
N ALA A 183 0.56 -21.02 -21.71
CA ALA A 183 -0.85 -20.81 -22.02
C ALA A 183 -1.35 -19.57 -21.29
N ASP A 184 -1.73 -18.56 -22.06
CA ASP A 184 -2.27 -17.30 -21.56
C ASP A 184 -3.68 -17.06 -22.07
N PHE A 185 -4.43 -16.24 -21.33
CA PHE A 185 -5.72 -15.73 -21.77
C PHE A 185 -5.62 -14.25 -22.09
N MET A 186 -5.91 -13.91 -23.34
CA MET A 186 -6.20 -12.53 -23.72
C MET A 186 -7.69 -12.26 -23.50
N LEU A 187 -7.98 -11.35 -22.58
CA LEU A 187 -9.34 -10.98 -22.20
C LEU A 187 -9.72 -9.65 -22.83
N PHE A 188 -10.95 -9.56 -23.34
CA PHE A 188 -11.50 -8.31 -23.84
C PHE A 188 -12.28 -7.57 -22.75
N ALA A 189 -12.58 -6.29 -23.01
CA ALA A 189 -13.39 -5.46 -22.12
C ALA A 189 -14.82 -6.03 -21.95
N SER A 190 -15.34 -6.68 -22.98
CA SER A 190 -16.62 -7.39 -22.95
C SER A 190 -16.47 -8.75 -22.27
N TYR A 191 -17.34 -9.01 -21.29
CA TYR A 191 -17.39 -10.30 -20.59
C TYR A 191 -17.82 -11.45 -21.52
N GLY A 192 -17.30 -12.64 -21.25
CA GLY A 192 -17.66 -13.88 -21.98
C GLY A 192 -16.84 -14.15 -23.24
N GLN A 193 -15.93 -13.26 -23.61
CA GLN A 193 -15.03 -13.43 -24.75
C GLN A 193 -13.59 -13.49 -24.27
N GLY A 194 -12.87 -14.53 -24.70
CA GLY A 194 -11.46 -14.70 -24.39
C GLY A 194 -10.76 -15.55 -25.44
N LEU A 195 -9.53 -15.15 -25.77
CA LEU A 195 -8.66 -15.96 -26.61
C LEU A 195 -7.68 -16.71 -25.72
N LEU A 196 -7.65 -18.02 -25.87
CA LEU A 196 -6.58 -18.86 -25.37
C LEU A 196 -5.41 -18.75 -26.34
N VAL A 197 -4.26 -18.30 -25.84
CA VAL A 197 -3.02 -18.18 -26.59
C VAL A 197 -2.04 -19.22 -26.04
N LEU A 198 -1.64 -20.15 -26.90
CA LEU A 198 -0.58 -21.12 -26.59
C LEU A 198 0.68 -20.66 -27.31
N HIS A 199 1.76 -20.47 -26.56
CA HIS A 199 3.01 -19.96 -27.06
C HIS A 199 4.16 -20.93 -26.77
N GLU A 200 4.87 -21.35 -27.81
CA GLU A 200 6.05 -22.20 -27.68
C GLU A 200 7.30 -21.32 -27.44
N ARG A 201 8.04 -21.57 -26.35
CA ARG A 201 9.06 -20.63 -25.84
C ARG A 201 10.32 -20.51 -26.71
N GLN A 202 10.70 -21.53 -27.49
CA GLN A 202 11.91 -21.51 -28.32
C GLN A 202 11.62 -20.94 -29.71
N THR A 203 10.74 -21.60 -30.46
CA THR A 203 10.35 -21.30 -31.83
C THR A 203 9.43 -20.09 -31.94
N ARG A 204 8.82 -19.67 -30.82
CA ARG A 204 7.82 -18.58 -30.75
C ARG A 204 6.55 -18.86 -31.54
N PHE A 205 6.38 -20.10 -32.00
CA PHE A 205 5.17 -20.54 -32.66
C PHE A 205 3.97 -20.42 -31.71
N SER A 206 2.88 -19.86 -32.21
CA SER A 206 1.73 -19.49 -31.38
C SER A 206 0.44 -20.00 -31.99
N ILE A 207 -0.41 -20.60 -31.14
CA ILE A 207 -1.75 -21.08 -31.51
C ILE A 207 -2.76 -20.25 -30.74
N VAL A 208 -3.73 -19.67 -31.45
CA VAL A 208 -4.78 -18.86 -30.86
C VAL A 208 -6.12 -19.56 -31.06
N GLN A 209 -6.89 -19.72 -29.99
CA GLN A 209 -8.21 -20.33 -30.02
C GLN A 209 -9.23 -19.48 -29.28
N HIS A 210 -10.36 -19.21 -29.92
CA HIS A 210 -11.51 -18.63 -29.24
C HIS A 210 -12.21 -19.68 -28.38
N LEU A 211 -12.45 -19.36 -27.10
CA LEU A 211 -13.19 -20.19 -26.16
C LEU A 211 -14.45 -19.46 -25.68
N PRO A 212 -15.62 -20.13 -25.63
CA PRO A 212 -16.86 -19.54 -25.11
C PRO A 212 -16.84 -19.36 -23.58
N ASP A 213 -16.00 -20.13 -22.86
CA ASP A 213 -15.89 -20.07 -21.40
C ASP A 213 -14.45 -20.40 -20.96
N ARG A 214 -14.06 -19.91 -19.78
CA ARG A 214 -12.71 -20.06 -19.18
C ARG A 214 -12.64 -21.18 -18.14
N LYS A 215 -13.60 -22.10 -18.16
CA LYS A 215 -13.63 -23.26 -17.27
C LYS A 215 -12.41 -24.14 -17.50
N ALA A 216 -11.72 -24.51 -16.42
CA ALA A 216 -10.46 -25.25 -16.45
C ALA A 216 -10.54 -26.55 -17.30
N LEU A 217 -11.64 -27.31 -17.17
CA LEU A 217 -11.82 -28.55 -17.93
C LEU A 217 -11.89 -28.32 -19.44
N LEU A 218 -12.67 -27.32 -19.88
CA LEU A 218 -12.81 -26.98 -21.29
C LEU A 218 -11.47 -26.48 -21.85
N THR A 219 -10.78 -25.60 -21.10
CA THR A 219 -9.44 -25.12 -21.48
C THR A 219 -8.46 -26.28 -21.65
N ALA A 220 -8.37 -27.20 -20.69
CA ALA A 220 -7.45 -28.34 -20.76
C ALA A 220 -7.74 -29.26 -21.96
N GLN A 221 -9.02 -29.53 -22.24
CA GLN A 221 -9.43 -30.33 -23.39
C GLN A 221 -9.06 -29.66 -24.73
N VAL A 222 -9.23 -28.34 -24.83
CA VAL A 222 -8.86 -27.58 -26.04
C VAL A 222 -7.34 -27.59 -26.23
N ILE A 223 -6.57 -27.36 -25.17
CA ILE A 223 -5.09 -27.44 -25.21
C ILE A 223 -4.65 -28.81 -25.70
N ALA A 224 -5.13 -29.88 -25.07
CA ALA A 224 -4.77 -31.26 -25.43
C ALA A 224 -5.17 -31.59 -26.88
N ARG A 225 -6.29 -31.06 -27.37
CA ARG A 225 -6.72 -31.24 -28.77
C ARG A 225 -5.79 -30.54 -29.76
N GLN A 226 -5.32 -29.33 -29.45
CA GLN A 226 -4.42 -28.60 -30.34
C GLN A 226 -3.02 -29.19 -30.35
N LEU A 227 -2.46 -29.50 -29.17
CA LEU A 227 -1.11 -30.08 -29.06
C LEU A 227 -1.01 -31.46 -29.71
N ARG A 228 -2.09 -32.25 -29.74
CA ARG A 228 -2.14 -33.55 -30.44
C ARG A 228 -1.92 -33.46 -31.95
N LYS A 229 -2.08 -32.29 -32.58
CA LYS A 229 -1.86 -32.10 -34.02
C LYS A 229 -0.38 -31.89 -34.39
N LEU A 230 0.46 -31.57 -33.40
CA LEU A 230 1.87 -31.21 -33.62
C LEU A 230 2.76 -32.45 -33.59
N PRO A 231 3.98 -32.44 -34.15
CA PRO A 231 4.92 -33.56 -34.00
C PRO A 231 5.23 -33.88 -32.53
N GLN A 232 5.57 -35.13 -32.21
CA GLN A 232 5.83 -35.57 -30.82
C GLN A 232 6.95 -34.76 -30.13
N VAL A 233 7.98 -34.35 -30.90
CA VAL A 233 9.09 -33.51 -30.43
C VAL A 233 8.59 -32.17 -29.86
N MET A 234 7.45 -31.66 -30.33
CA MET A 234 6.84 -30.41 -29.88
C MET A 234 5.83 -30.58 -28.74
N ARG A 235 5.64 -31.79 -28.20
CA ARG A 235 4.63 -32.07 -27.17
C ARG A 235 5.25 -32.35 -25.80
N LYS A 236 6.38 -31.73 -25.46
CA LYS A 236 6.99 -31.95 -24.15
C LYS A 236 6.02 -31.47 -23.06
N PRO A 237 5.61 -32.34 -22.12
CA PRO A 237 4.85 -31.87 -20.98
C PRO A 237 5.73 -30.88 -20.23
N SER A 238 5.22 -29.68 -19.98
CA SER A 238 5.82 -28.80 -18.98
C SER A 238 5.79 -29.55 -17.65
N ALA A 239 6.97 -29.88 -17.12
CA ALA A 239 7.19 -30.84 -16.04
C ALA A 239 6.12 -30.80 -14.92
N SER A 240 5.29 -31.85 -14.86
CA SER A 240 4.88 -32.51 -13.62
C SER A 240 4.08 -33.79 -13.93
N THR A 241 4.73 -34.80 -14.49
CA THR A 241 4.27 -36.19 -14.34
C THR A 241 5.52 -37.06 -14.25
N THR A 242 6.15 -37.03 -13.08
CA THR A 242 7.11 -38.07 -12.71
C THR A 242 6.25 -39.25 -12.27
N GLU A 243 6.29 -40.35 -13.02
CA GLU A 243 5.73 -41.62 -12.58
C GLU A 243 6.35 -42.02 -11.23
N PRO A 244 5.58 -42.51 -10.26
CA PRO A 244 6.16 -43.24 -9.15
C PRO A 244 6.75 -44.55 -9.71
N SER A 245 8.03 -44.73 -9.44
CA SER A 245 8.85 -45.92 -9.68
C SER A 245 8.06 -47.24 -9.68
N SER A 246 8.22 -47.96 -10.78
CA SER A 246 7.84 -49.35 -11.02
C SER A 246 8.24 -50.32 -9.90
N GLN A 247 7.26 -51.06 -9.38
CA GLN A 247 7.45 -52.48 -9.07
C GLN A 247 6.65 -53.29 -10.10
N SER A 248 7.33 -54.30 -10.64
CA SER A 248 6.97 -55.23 -11.71
C SER A 248 5.56 -55.81 -11.64
N ILE A 249 4.93 -56.03 -12.81
CA ILE A 249 4.38 -57.34 -13.26
C ILE A 249 3.87 -57.18 -14.72
N THR A 250 4.43 -58.04 -15.56
CA THR A 250 4.07 -58.52 -16.92
C THR A 250 2.97 -57.84 -17.76
N GLY A 251 3.38 -57.49 -18.99
CA GLY A 251 2.69 -57.80 -20.25
C GLY A 251 1.23 -57.38 -20.43
N SER A 252 0.99 -56.21 -21.02
CA SER A 252 -0.21 -55.95 -21.83
C SER A 252 -0.06 -54.62 -22.57
N THR A 253 -0.14 -54.65 -23.89
CA THR A 253 -0.32 -53.48 -24.76
C THR A 253 -1.50 -52.64 -24.28
N LYS A 254 -1.25 -51.46 -23.70
CA LYS A 254 -2.30 -50.55 -23.23
C LYS A 254 -2.24 -49.20 -23.94
N ASN A 255 -3.32 -48.94 -24.67
CA ASN A 255 -3.74 -47.66 -25.22
C ASN A 255 -3.53 -46.50 -24.24
N TRP A 256 -2.92 -45.41 -24.73
CA TRP A 256 -2.80 -44.16 -23.99
C TRP A 256 -4.12 -43.41 -23.96
N ALA A 257 -4.98 -43.77 -23.00
CA ALA A 257 -6.15 -42.98 -22.62
C ALA A 257 -5.72 -41.89 -21.64
N PHE A 258 -5.88 -40.63 -22.06
CA PHE A 258 -5.90 -39.47 -21.16
C PHE A 258 -7.12 -39.63 -20.23
N GLN A 259 -6.95 -40.21 -19.05
CA GLN A 259 -8.02 -40.30 -18.07
C GLN A 259 -8.20 -38.95 -17.37
N PRO A 260 -9.42 -38.36 -17.37
CA PRO A 260 -9.73 -37.25 -16.50
C PRO A 260 -9.98 -37.80 -15.09
N SER A 261 -9.10 -37.49 -14.13
CA SER A 261 -9.35 -37.81 -12.72
C SER A 261 -10.54 -36.99 -12.22
N SER A 262 -11.63 -37.69 -11.96
CA SER A 262 -12.84 -37.19 -11.31
C SER A 262 -12.61 -36.91 -9.84
N ALA A 263 -12.86 -35.66 -9.41
CA ALA A 263 -13.55 -35.29 -8.16
C ALA A 263 -13.12 -33.88 -7.70
N ILE A 264 -13.86 -32.84 -8.09
CA ILE A 264 -13.93 -31.62 -7.29
C ILE A 264 -15.39 -31.18 -7.23
N HIS A 265 -16.00 -31.39 -6.06
CA HIS A 265 -17.31 -30.85 -5.71
C HIS A 265 -17.35 -29.33 -5.91
N THR A 266 -18.40 -28.92 -6.61
CA THR A 266 -18.83 -27.54 -6.83
C THR A 266 -19.27 -26.91 -5.50
N ALA A 267 -18.55 -25.91 -5.00
CA ALA A 267 -19.07 -24.96 -4.01
C ALA A 267 -19.45 -23.67 -4.74
N LEU A 268 -20.65 -23.65 -5.32
CA LEU A 268 -21.29 -22.46 -5.88
C LEU A 268 -21.85 -21.62 -4.72
N GLY A 269 -21.04 -20.69 -4.21
CA GLY A 269 -21.54 -19.60 -3.38
C GLY A 269 -22.29 -18.59 -4.25
N LYS A 270 -23.62 -18.73 -4.36
CA LYS A 270 -24.49 -17.66 -4.87
C LYS A 270 -24.25 -16.39 -4.04
N ARG A 271 -23.78 -15.32 -4.67
CA ARG A 271 -23.99 -13.96 -4.17
C ARG A 271 -24.85 -13.23 -5.19
N GLU A 272 -26.07 -12.95 -4.76
CA GLU A 272 -27.02 -12.10 -5.44
C GLU A 272 -26.38 -10.79 -5.87
N ALA A 273 -26.54 -10.48 -7.15
CA ALA A 273 -26.24 -9.18 -7.71
C ALA A 273 -27.22 -8.15 -7.13
N ARG A 274 -26.74 -7.30 -6.22
CA ARG A 274 -27.44 -6.04 -5.93
C ARG A 274 -27.38 -5.18 -7.19
N LYS A 275 -28.53 -5.04 -7.87
CA LYS A 275 -28.80 -4.01 -8.87
C LYS A 275 -28.35 -2.66 -8.34
N THR A 276 -27.30 -2.09 -8.93
CA THR A 276 -27.10 -0.64 -8.93
C THR A 276 -27.53 -0.16 -10.30
N ARG A 277 -28.62 0.61 -10.32
CA ARG A 277 -29.12 1.30 -11.51
C ARG A 277 -27.98 2.15 -12.08
N SER A 278 -27.53 1.84 -13.28
CA SER A 278 -26.79 2.79 -14.11
C SER A 278 -27.78 3.86 -14.55
N VAL A 279 -27.63 5.07 -14.02
CA VAL A 279 -28.20 6.27 -14.62
C VAL A 279 -27.35 6.55 -15.86
N ALA A 280 -27.92 6.33 -17.04
CA ALA A 280 -27.32 6.71 -18.30
C ALA A 280 -27.58 8.21 -18.55
N CYS A 281 -26.51 8.85 -19.03
CA CYS A 281 -26.32 10.15 -19.66
C CYS A 281 -27.54 11.05 -19.95
N ASP A 282 -27.33 12.35 -19.72
CA ASP A 282 -27.70 13.35 -20.72
C ASP A 282 -26.65 14.47 -20.77
N VAL A 283 -25.77 14.42 -21.78
CA VAL A 283 -24.80 15.47 -22.11
C VAL A 283 -25.46 16.34 -23.16
N SER A 284 -26.14 17.40 -22.71
CA SER A 284 -26.65 18.45 -23.58
C SER A 284 -25.52 19.43 -23.91
N LEU A 285 -25.06 19.37 -25.16
CA LEU A 285 -24.18 20.37 -25.79
C LEU A 285 -24.92 21.72 -25.85
N ARG A 286 -24.64 22.63 -24.91
CA ARG A 286 -25.02 24.05 -25.04
C ARG A 286 -23.92 24.83 -25.76
N ARG A 287 -24.23 25.21 -27.01
CA ARG A 287 -23.49 26.23 -27.78
C ARG A 287 -23.57 27.58 -27.06
N ARG A 288 -22.44 28.27 -26.93
CA ARG A 288 -22.36 29.67 -26.45
C ARG A 288 -22.82 30.62 -27.56
N PRO A 289 -23.62 31.67 -27.27
CA PRO A 289 -23.86 32.75 -28.22
C PRO A 289 -22.67 33.74 -28.25
N PRO A 290 -22.49 34.50 -29.34
CA PRO A 290 -21.38 35.42 -29.52
C PRO A 290 -21.57 36.72 -28.71
N CYS A 291 -20.46 37.28 -28.25
CA CYS A 291 -20.38 38.64 -27.73
C CYS A 291 -20.65 39.63 -28.87
N SER A 292 -21.57 40.57 -28.66
CA SER A 292 -21.64 41.83 -29.40
C SER A 292 -20.97 42.93 -28.57
N ALA A 293 -20.32 43.84 -29.30
CA ALA A 293 -19.57 45.00 -28.83
C ALA A 293 -20.37 46.00 -28.00
#